data_AF-A0A3B0UW29-F1
#
_entry.id   AF-A0A3B0UW29-F1
#
_cell.length_a   1.000
_cell.length_b   1.000
_cell.length_c   1.000
_cell.angle_alpha   90.00
_cell.angle_beta   90.00
_cell.angle_gamma   90.00
#
_symmetry.space_group_name_H-M   'P 1'
#
loop_
_entity.id
_entity.type
_entity.pdbx_description
1 polymer ?
#
loop_
_entity_poly.entity_id
_entity_poly.type
_entity_poly.pdbx_seq_one_letter_code
_entity_poly.pdbx_strand_id
1 'polypeptide(L)'
;MTPTTQKPGFRQTETEKMFKWMQAGESASIIGISGVGKSNLFNHIRDPYTQAHFLGELEVNTLIIRANFHYIPDFSDRSIYSLILEQLDLLDGDADRLGISGEAIDQISGYHEALLDAKDDILKVQRYFKLALRVLLEQSNRRLVFLFDQFDDVYQNAEPRLFANLRGLREAYKYRISYLVFTRDMLPNLIEMDQAREEFYELLASNIMGLRPYVKSDAISVLERISGRNKFNLTDGLRDRLFELVGGHAGLLRASLLAAMQHKLVDKLHQDNAPKLLLDVPGVEMECEKLWRSLSLHEQRTLMAKAQAFDSAMDANVVRQLQIKGLMVDDETAVIFSPLFANFVATQEALWERPLFFDHPSRQVWVLGNPAPRLTQLEYRLFQQLYEQEGEVVEKDDLISAGWPKAQGGVSDEALIAAIARLRKKIEPDSKNPRFLHNVHNQGYMLQIDGEN
;
A
#
# COMPACT_ATOMS: atom_id res chain seq x y z
N MET A 1 -10.49 -20.84 13.91
CA MET A 1 -10.38 -20.05 12.66
C MET A 1 -11.74 -20.00 11.94
N THR A 2 -12.05 -18.95 11.17
CA THR A 2 -13.27 -18.92 10.33
C THR A 2 -13.04 -19.76 9.07
N PRO A 3 -13.88 -20.76 8.76
CA PRO A 3 -13.72 -21.58 7.56
C PRO A 3 -13.78 -20.72 6.30
N THR A 4 -13.00 -21.08 5.27
CA THR A 4 -13.11 -20.40 3.98
C THR A 4 -14.47 -20.67 3.35
N THR A 5 -15.06 -19.65 2.72
CA THR A 5 -16.27 -19.79 1.88
C THR A 5 -15.93 -19.71 0.40
N GLN A 6 -14.63 -19.78 0.08
CA GLN A 6 -14.12 -19.68 -1.29
C GLN A 6 -14.06 -21.06 -1.93
N LYS A 7 -14.22 -21.10 -3.26
CA LYS A 7 -14.02 -22.31 -4.05
C LYS A 7 -12.53 -22.69 -4.02
N PRO A 8 -12.16 -23.98 -4.22
CA PRO A 8 -10.75 -24.40 -4.24
C PRO A 8 -9.87 -23.63 -5.23
N GLY A 9 -10.44 -23.18 -6.36
CA GLY A 9 -9.73 -22.40 -7.39
C GLY A 9 -9.68 -20.88 -7.17
N PHE A 10 -9.95 -20.39 -5.95
CA PHE A 10 -10.03 -18.97 -5.67
C PHE A 10 -8.67 -18.29 -5.76
N ARG A 11 -8.57 -17.21 -6.56
CA ARG A 11 -7.31 -16.51 -6.86
C ARG A 11 -6.19 -17.49 -7.21
N GLN A 12 -6.49 -18.48 -8.05
CA GLN A 12 -5.61 -19.63 -8.33
C GLN A 12 -4.15 -19.20 -8.58
N THR A 13 -3.93 -18.23 -9.46
CA THR A 13 -2.59 -17.76 -9.83
C THR A 13 -1.83 -17.17 -8.63
N GLU A 14 -2.49 -16.30 -7.86
CA GLU A 14 -1.88 -15.67 -6.68
C GLU A 14 -1.66 -16.68 -5.56
N THR A 15 -2.64 -17.56 -5.32
CA THR A 15 -2.57 -18.63 -4.33
C THR A 15 -1.41 -19.58 -4.65
N GLU A 16 -1.30 -20.07 -5.88
CA GLU A 16 -0.17 -20.90 -6.33
C GLU A 16 1.18 -20.22 -6.13
N LYS A 17 1.31 -18.94 -6.50
CA LYS A 17 2.56 -18.19 -6.38
C LYS A 17 2.97 -18.05 -4.91
N MET A 18 2.01 -17.71 -4.04
CA MET A 18 2.24 -17.58 -2.61
C MET A 18 2.68 -18.90 -1.97
N PHE A 19 1.97 -20.00 -2.25
CA PHE A 19 2.37 -21.30 -1.71
C PHE A 19 3.72 -21.77 -2.25
N LYS A 20 4.06 -21.49 -3.51
CA LYS A 20 5.41 -21.75 -4.04
C LYS A 20 6.49 -21.01 -3.25
N TRP A 21 6.29 -19.74 -2.91
CA TRP A 21 7.23 -18.99 -2.06
C TRP A 21 7.34 -19.57 -0.65
N MET A 22 6.21 -19.95 -0.04
CA MET A 22 6.20 -20.62 1.28
C MET A 22 6.96 -21.96 1.23
N GLN A 23 6.79 -22.73 0.16
CA GLN A 23 7.49 -23.99 -0.07
C GLN A 23 8.98 -23.80 -0.37
N ALA A 24 9.37 -22.67 -0.95
CA ALA A 24 10.76 -22.31 -1.15
C ALA A 24 11.40 -21.67 0.10
N GLY A 25 10.61 -21.29 1.11
CA GLY A 25 11.08 -20.50 2.25
C GLY A 25 11.55 -19.10 1.84
N GLU A 26 10.91 -18.56 0.81
CA GLU A 26 11.19 -17.24 0.25
C GLU A 26 10.25 -16.20 0.85
N SER A 27 10.80 -15.00 1.07
CA SER A 27 10.01 -13.84 1.46
C SER A 27 9.51 -13.11 0.21
N ALA A 28 8.40 -12.40 0.32
CA ALA A 28 7.73 -11.74 -0.80
C ALA A 28 7.00 -10.47 -0.38
N SER A 29 6.88 -9.52 -1.32
CA SER A 29 6.06 -8.31 -1.20
C SER A 29 4.79 -8.45 -2.02
N ILE A 30 3.65 -8.26 -1.36
CA ILE A 30 2.32 -8.37 -1.93
C ILE A 30 1.63 -7.00 -1.85
N ILE A 31 1.41 -6.38 -3.00
CA ILE A 31 0.81 -5.05 -3.10
C ILE A 31 -0.67 -5.20 -3.39
N GLY A 32 -1.54 -4.74 -2.49
CA GLY A 32 -2.98 -4.84 -2.69
C GLY A 32 -3.70 -3.56 -2.31
N ILE A 33 -4.52 -3.08 -3.25
CA ILE A 33 -5.38 -1.91 -3.07
C ILE A 33 -6.49 -2.16 -2.04
N SER A 34 -7.13 -1.07 -1.59
CA SER A 34 -8.29 -1.16 -0.70
C SER A 34 -9.41 -1.98 -1.35
N GLY A 35 -10.14 -2.78 -0.58
CA GLY A 35 -11.33 -3.47 -1.09
C GLY A 35 -11.12 -4.58 -2.13
N VAL A 36 -9.88 -4.94 -2.49
CA VAL A 36 -9.60 -5.99 -3.50
C VAL A 36 -9.88 -7.43 -3.02
N GLY A 37 -10.13 -7.60 -1.72
CA GLY A 37 -10.48 -8.90 -1.13
C GLY A 37 -9.34 -9.62 -0.40
N LYS A 38 -8.36 -8.88 0.15
CA LYS A 38 -7.25 -9.41 0.96
C LYS A 38 -7.72 -10.31 2.11
N SER A 39 -8.75 -9.89 2.85
CA SER A 39 -9.31 -10.69 3.95
C SER A 39 -9.83 -12.07 3.50
N ASN A 40 -10.40 -12.16 2.29
CA ASN A 40 -10.85 -13.42 1.72
C ASN A 40 -9.66 -14.32 1.34
N LEU A 41 -8.58 -13.73 0.82
CA LEU A 41 -7.34 -14.44 0.52
C LEU A 41 -6.69 -15.00 1.79
N PHE A 42 -6.63 -14.21 2.87
CA PHE A 42 -6.10 -14.70 4.15
C PHE A 42 -6.90 -15.88 4.69
N ASN A 43 -8.23 -15.82 4.64
CA ASN A 43 -9.07 -16.94 5.08
C ASN A 43 -8.89 -18.17 4.20
N HIS A 44 -8.70 -17.99 2.88
CA HIS A 44 -8.43 -19.09 1.95
C HIS A 44 -7.07 -19.74 2.21
N ILE A 45 -5.99 -18.98 2.35
CA ILE A 45 -4.64 -19.52 2.57
C ILE A 45 -4.49 -20.17 3.94
N ARG A 46 -5.28 -19.73 4.93
CA ARG A 46 -5.30 -20.32 6.27
C ARG A 46 -6.23 -21.53 6.40
N ASP A 47 -7.03 -21.81 5.38
CA ASP A 47 -7.95 -22.94 5.39
C ASP A 47 -7.18 -24.27 5.30
N PRO A 48 -7.43 -25.25 6.20
CA PRO A 48 -6.68 -26.51 6.22
C PRO A 48 -6.73 -27.30 4.92
N TYR A 49 -7.88 -27.33 4.22
CA TYR A 49 -7.99 -28.04 2.95
C TYR A 49 -7.14 -27.38 1.86
N THR A 50 -7.14 -26.05 1.83
CA THR A 50 -6.31 -25.27 0.91
C THR A 50 -4.83 -25.51 1.20
N GLN A 51 -4.42 -25.47 2.47
CA GLN A 51 -3.04 -25.79 2.88
C GLN A 51 -2.64 -27.20 2.48
N ALA A 52 -3.46 -28.21 2.76
CA ALA A 52 -3.17 -29.60 2.41
C ALA A 52 -3.01 -29.79 0.90
N HIS A 53 -3.84 -29.11 0.10
CA HIS A 53 -3.76 -29.17 -1.36
C HIS A 53 -2.44 -28.60 -1.91
N PHE A 54 -2.04 -27.41 -1.44
CA PHE A 54 -0.87 -26.72 -2.01
C PHE A 54 0.45 -27.09 -1.35
N LEU A 55 0.47 -27.40 -0.04
CA LEU A 55 1.70 -27.74 0.68
C LEU A 55 2.05 -29.24 0.62
N GLY A 56 1.07 -30.12 0.41
CA GLY A 56 1.28 -31.56 0.41
C GLY A 56 1.92 -32.04 1.71
N GLU A 57 3.02 -32.78 1.62
CA GLU A 57 3.76 -33.31 2.79
C GLU A 57 4.32 -32.22 3.72
N LEU A 58 4.45 -30.98 3.24
CA LEU A 58 4.93 -29.86 4.05
C LEU A 58 3.84 -29.27 4.96
N GLU A 59 2.57 -29.63 4.78
CA GLU A 59 1.44 -29.04 5.52
C GLU A 59 1.62 -29.16 7.04
N VAL A 60 1.92 -30.36 7.54
CA VAL A 60 2.09 -30.64 8.98
C VAL A 60 3.25 -29.83 9.60
N ASN A 61 4.24 -29.47 8.79
CA ASN A 61 5.46 -28.79 9.25
C ASN A 61 5.45 -27.29 8.95
N THR A 62 4.40 -26.74 8.33
CA THR A 62 4.36 -25.33 7.89
C THR A 62 3.32 -24.55 8.68
N LEU A 63 3.81 -23.64 9.52
CA LEU A 63 2.99 -22.73 10.32
C LEU A 63 2.79 -21.44 9.56
N ILE A 64 1.54 -21.10 9.23
CA ILE A 64 1.18 -19.84 8.57
C ILE A 64 0.48 -18.93 9.58
N ILE A 65 1.13 -17.84 9.96
CA ILE A 65 0.67 -16.92 11.00
C ILE A 65 0.40 -15.56 10.38
N ARG A 66 -0.79 -15.01 10.64
CA ARG A 66 -1.14 -13.67 10.19
C ARG A 66 -1.02 -12.68 11.34
N ALA A 67 -0.06 -11.76 11.25
CA ALA A 67 0.01 -10.60 12.12
C ALA A 67 -0.65 -9.41 11.42
N ASN A 68 -1.75 -8.89 11.97
CA ASN A 68 -2.47 -7.75 11.42
C ASN A 68 -2.16 -6.49 12.23
N PHE A 69 -1.44 -5.55 11.61
CA PHE A 69 -0.94 -4.35 12.29
C PHE A 69 -1.94 -3.19 12.35
N HIS A 70 -3.18 -3.37 11.89
CA HIS A 70 -4.18 -2.29 11.83
C HIS A 70 -4.50 -1.63 13.18
N TYR A 71 -4.43 -2.40 14.28
CA TYR A 71 -4.84 -1.98 15.62
C TYR A 71 -3.70 -2.05 16.64
N ILE A 72 -2.45 -2.00 16.17
CA ILE A 72 -1.29 -2.02 17.06
C ILE A 72 -1.24 -0.70 17.89
N PRO A 73 -0.95 -0.75 19.22
CA PRO A 73 -0.97 0.45 20.06
C PRO A 73 0.13 1.46 19.71
N ASP A 74 1.30 0.98 19.30
CA ASP A 74 2.44 1.77 18.84
C ASP A 74 3.34 0.90 17.94
N PHE A 75 4.34 1.52 17.31
CA PHE A 75 5.25 0.84 16.38
C PHE A 75 6.58 0.42 17.04
N SER A 76 6.60 0.21 18.36
CA SER A 76 7.79 -0.28 19.06
C SER A 76 8.05 -1.77 18.79
N ASP A 77 9.31 -2.21 18.92
CA ASP A 77 9.69 -3.63 18.91
C ASP A 77 8.78 -4.46 19.85
N ARG A 78 8.46 -3.93 21.04
CA ARG A 78 7.64 -4.63 22.04
C ARG A 78 6.23 -4.89 21.53
N SER A 79 5.56 -3.86 21.03
CA SER A 79 4.18 -3.99 20.54
C SER A 79 4.11 -4.88 19.31
N ILE A 80 5.09 -4.77 18.40
CA ILE A 80 5.13 -5.57 17.16
C ILE A 80 5.41 -7.04 17.48
N TYR A 81 6.40 -7.33 18.31
CA TYR A 81 6.69 -8.70 18.71
C TYR A 81 5.58 -9.31 19.56
N SER A 82 4.98 -8.55 20.48
CA SER A 82 3.83 -9.01 21.27
C SER A 82 2.65 -9.37 20.37
N LEU A 83 2.29 -8.54 19.39
CA LEU A 83 1.24 -8.86 18.42
C LEU A 83 1.55 -10.16 17.67
N ILE A 84 2.81 -10.39 17.28
CA ILE A 84 3.21 -11.64 16.61
C ILE A 84 3.07 -12.84 17.56
N LEU A 85 3.51 -12.73 18.82
CA LEU A 85 3.40 -13.79 19.82
C LEU A 85 1.94 -14.08 20.22
N GLU A 86 1.08 -13.07 20.27
CA GLU A 86 -0.35 -13.26 20.51
C GLU A 86 -0.97 -14.19 19.44
N GLN A 87 -0.55 -14.07 18.18
CA GLN A 87 -1.03 -14.97 17.13
C GLN A 87 -0.52 -16.41 17.30
N LEU A 88 0.58 -16.60 18.03
CA LEU A 88 1.11 -17.93 18.38
C LEU A 88 0.34 -18.55 19.54
N ASP A 89 -0.05 -17.76 20.54
CA ASP A 89 -0.89 -18.24 21.65
C ASP A 89 -2.26 -18.74 21.12
N LEU A 90 -2.77 -18.14 20.05
CA LEU A 90 -4.00 -18.57 19.37
C LEU A 90 -3.87 -19.90 18.60
N LEU A 91 -2.69 -20.51 18.55
CA LEU A 91 -2.48 -21.82 17.90
C LEU A 91 -2.97 -23.01 18.74
N ASP A 92 -3.36 -22.81 20.00
CA ASP A 92 -3.82 -23.89 20.89
C ASP A 92 -4.92 -24.76 20.25
N GLY A 93 -5.88 -24.13 19.55
CA GLY A 93 -6.95 -24.84 18.84
C GLY A 93 -6.51 -25.69 17.64
N ASP A 94 -5.28 -25.49 17.13
CA ASP A 94 -4.69 -26.22 16.00
C ASP A 94 -3.42 -27.01 16.40
N ALA A 95 -3.08 -27.05 17.69
CA ALA A 95 -1.82 -27.60 18.20
C ALA A 95 -1.61 -29.07 17.80
N ASP A 96 -2.64 -29.90 17.96
CA ASP A 96 -2.63 -31.31 17.60
C ASP A 96 -2.38 -31.52 16.09
N ARG A 97 -3.05 -30.73 15.24
CA ARG A 97 -2.89 -30.79 13.78
C ARG A 97 -1.45 -30.43 13.37
N LEU A 98 -0.87 -29.45 14.05
CA LEU A 98 0.45 -28.89 13.75
C LEU A 98 1.59 -29.61 14.48
N GLY A 99 1.29 -30.61 15.31
CA GLY A 99 2.27 -31.35 16.10
C GLY A 99 3.02 -30.47 17.11
N ILE A 100 2.34 -29.51 17.73
CA ILE A 100 2.89 -28.65 18.79
C ILE A 100 2.46 -29.23 20.14
N SER A 101 3.41 -29.49 21.04
CA SER A 101 3.08 -29.99 22.38
C SER A 101 2.49 -28.88 23.25
N GLY A 102 1.61 -29.24 24.20
CA GLY A 102 1.09 -28.29 25.19
C GLY A 102 2.21 -27.59 25.97
N GLU A 103 3.29 -28.31 26.31
CA GLU A 103 4.47 -27.72 26.98
C GLU A 103 5.13 -26.61 26.13
N ALA A 104 5.20 -26.78 24.81
CA ALA A 104 5.74 -25.77 23.93
C ALA A 104 4.85 -24.51 23.90
N ILE A 105 3.53 -24.69 23.93
CA ILE A 105 2.56 -23.58 24.01
C ILE A 105 2.75 -22.82 25.32
N ASP A 106 2.77 -23.53 26.45
CA ASP A 106 2.97 -22.93 27.78
C ASP A 106 4.29 -22.14 27.86
N GLN A 107 5.37 -22.67 27.27
CA GLN A 107 6.66 -21.98 27.19
C GLN A 107 6.59 -20.69 26.35
N ILE A 108 5.90 -20.73 25.21
CA ILE A 108 5.73 -19.56 24.34
C ILE A 108 4.93 -18.48 25.08
N SER A 109 3.83 -18.84 25.73
CA SER A 109 3.02 -17.90 26.51
C SER A 109 3.81 -17.30 27.66
N GLY A 110 4.63 -18.09 28.38
CA GLY A 110 5.52 -17.58 29.42
C GLY A 110 6.57 -16.59 28.89
N TYR A 111 7.11 -16.81 27.68
CA TYR A 111 7.99 -15.82 27.05
C TYR A 111 7.25 -14.58 26.56
N HIS A 112 5.99 -14.71 26.15
CA HIS A 112 5.16 -13.57 25.78
C HIS A 112 4.89 -12.68 27.00
N GLU A 113 4.51 -13.25 28.14
CA GLU A 113 4.35 -12.51 29.41
C GLU A 113 5.66 -11.81 29.81
N ALA A 114 6.78 -12.53 29.78
CA ALA A 114 8.09 -11.96 30.10
C ALA A 114 8.51 -10.83 29.14
N LEU A 115 8.09 -10.89 27.86
CA LEU A 115 8.29 -9.83 26.88
C LEU A 115 7.47 -8.58 27.23
N LEU A 116 6.23 -8.74 27.67
CA LEU A 116 5.37 -7.63 28.10
C LEU A 116 5.94 -6.95 29.35
N ASP A 117 6.42 -7.75 30.31
CA ASP A 117 7.03 -7.31 31.57
C ASP A 117 8.40 -6.65 31.40
N ALA A 118 9.08 -6.91 30.27
CA ALA A 118 10.35 -6.27 29.94
C ALA A 118 10.24 -4.75 29.77
N LYS A 119 9.03 -4.21 29.53
CA LYS A 119 8.78 -2.78 29.31
C LYS A 119 9.72 -2.24 28.22
N ASP A 120 10.53 -1.22 28.54
CA ASP A 120 11.41 -0.54 27.60
C ASP A 120 12.80 -1.21 27.46
N ASP A 121 13.04 -2.36 28.12
CA ASP A 121 14.28 -3.13 27.97
C ASP A 121 14.29 -3.87 26.62
N ILE A 122 14.77 -3.18 25.59
CA ILE A 122 14.83 -3.67 24.21
C ILE A 122 15.59 -5.00 24.11
N LEU A 123 16.63 -5.21 24.92
CA LEU A 123 17.41 -6.45 24.88
C LEU A 123 16.60 -7.63 25.39
N LYS A 124 15.86 -7.44 26.49
CA LYS A 124 14.93 -8.47 27.00
C LYS A 124 13.79 -8.72 26.03
N VAL A 125 13.18 -7.69 25.48
CA VAL A 125 12.11 -7.80 24.47
C VAL A 125 12.57 -8.66 23.29
N GLN A 126 13.73 -8.35 22.72
CA GLN A 126 14.30 -9.12 21.61
C GLN A 126 14.67 -10.56 22.01
N ARG A 127 15.19 -10.75 23.24
CA ARG A 127 15.55 -12.07 23.75
C ARG A 127 14.34 -12.97 23.89
N TYR A 128 13.27 -12.50 24.53
CA TYR A 128 12.08 -13.33 24.77
C TYR A 128 11.35 -13.67 23.48
N PHE A 129 11.26 -12.72 22.54
CA PHE A 129 10.76 -13.00 21.20
C PHE A 129 11.55 -14.12 20.51
N LYS A 130 12.89 -14.03 20.52
CA LYS A 130 13.76 -15.07 19.94
C LYS A 130 13.63 -16.43 20.63
N LEU A 131 13.43 -16.46 21.94
CA LEU A 131 13.24 -17.69 22.70
C LEU A 131 11.91 -18.36 22.34
N ALA A 132 10.82 -17.60 22.26
CA ALA A 132 9.52 -18.11 21.81
C ALA A 132 9.60 -18.73 20.40
N LEU A 133 10.24 -18.05 19.45
CA LEU A 133 10.43 -18.60 18.11
C LEU A 133 11.31 -19.85 18.09
N ARG A 134 12.30 -19.93 18.98
CA ARG A 134 13.18 -21.11 19.10
C ARG A 134 12.41 -22.35 19.56
N VAL A 135 11.47 -22.20 20.50
CA VAL A 135 10.61 -23.31 20.94
C VAL A 135 9.85 -23.89 19.75
N LEU A 136 9.24 -23.03 18.92
CA LEU A 136 8.56 -23.50 17.71
C LEU A 136 9.50 -24.15 16.71
N LEU A 137 10.70 -23.58 16.52
CA LEU A 137 11.65 -24.00 15.50
C LEU A 137 12.63 -25.09 15.98
N GLU A 138 12.45 -25.67 17.17
CA GLU A 138 13.28 -26.75 17.68
C GLU A 138 13.23 -27.98 16.75
N GLN A 139 12.06 -28.28 16.20
CA GLN A 139 11.90 -29.29 15.14
C GLN A 139 12.59 -28.83 13.85
N SER A 140 13.60 -29.55 13.39
CA SER A 140 14.50 -29.12 12.31
C SER A 140 13.83 -28.87 10.95
N ASN A 141 12.69 -29.52 10.69
CA ASN A 141 11.93 -29.41 9.44
C ASN A 141 10.81 -28.37 9.49
N ARG A 142 10.52 -27.79 10.66
CA ARG A 142 9.40 -26.85 10.82
C ARG A 142 9.68 -25.50 10.19
N ARG A 143 8.67 -24.96 9.53
CA ARG A 143 8.67 -23.69 8.80
C ARG A 143 7.65 -22.75 9.41
N LEU A 144 8.00 -21.47 9.41
CA LEU A 144 7.23 -20.38 9.96
C LEU A 144 7.09 -19.29 8.90
N VAL A 145 5.88 -19.15 8.38
CA VAL A 145 5.50 -18.16 7.38
C VAL A 145 4.71 -17.08 8.08
N PHE A 146 5.26 -15.87 8.11
CA PHE A 146 4.53 -14.71 8.61
C PHE A 146 3.83 -13.98 7.46
N LEU A 147 2.51 -13.85 7.57
CA LEU A 147 1.70 -12.96 6.76
C LEU A 147 1.58 -11.63 7.51
N PHE A 148 2.39 -10.66 7.13
CA PHE A 148 2.33 -9.31 7.71
C PHE A 148 1.29 -8.49 6.97
N ASP A 149 0.13 -8.33 7.58
CA ASP A 149 -1.00 -7.59 7.02
C ASP A 149 -0.98 -6.14 7.52
N GLN A 150 -1.20 -5.22 6.58
CA GLN A 150 -1.10 -3.77 6.79
C GLN A 150 0.27 -3.32 7.30
N PHE A 151 1.32 -3.80 6.64
CA PHE A 151 2.70 -3.53 7.08
C PHE A 151 3.18 -2.11 6.72
N ASP A 152 2.37 -1.32 6.00
CA ASP A 152 2.71 0.03 5.56
C ASP A 152 3.16 0.91 6.75
N ASP A 153 2.34 0.94 7.81
CA ASP A 153 2.56 1.81 8.97
C ASP A 153 3.74 1.33 9.81
N VAL A 154 3.95 0.02 9.93
CA VAL A 154 5.14 -0.55 10.58
C VAL A 154 6.39 -0.15 9.81
N TYR A 155 6.38 -0.29 8.48
CA TYR A 155 7.53 0.04 7.65
C TYR A 155 7.90 1.52 7.73
N GLN A 156 6.92 2.42 7.82
CA GLN A 156 7.15 3.86 7.91
C GLN A 156 7.60 4.31 9.31
N ASN A 157 6.98 3.79 10.38
CA ASN A 157 7.08 4.40 11.70
C ASN A 157 7.96 3.62 12.70
N ALA A 158 8.26 2.35 12.45
CA ALA A 158 9.10 1.57 13.36
C ALA A 158 10.58 1.98 13.29
N GLU A 159 11.33 1.70 14.35
CA GLU A 159 12.78 1.96 14.40
C GLU A 159 13.55 1.08 13.39
N PRO A 160 14.60 1.60 12.70
CA PRO A 160 15.40 0.84 11.73
C PRO A 160 15.88 -0.53 12.24
N ARG A 161 16.21 -0.61 13.54
CA ARG A 161 16.71 -1.82 14.19
C ARG A 161 15.73 -3.00 14.10
N LEU A 162 14.42 -2.76 14.06
CA LEU A 162 13.42 -3.81 13.85
C LEU A 162 13.68 -4.58 12.55
N PHE A 163 13.94 -3.86 11.45
CA PHE A 163 14.15 -4.47 10.13
C PHE A 163 15.47 -5.24 10.07
N ALA A 164 16.53 -4.72 10.70
CA ALA A 164 17.78 -5.46 10.88
C ALA A 164 17.57 -6.75 11.69
N ASN A 165 16.75 -6.71 12.74
CA ASN A 165 16.41 -7.90 13.53
C ASN A 165 15.61 -8.92 12.74
N LEU A 166 14.58 -8.50 11.99
CA LEU A 166 13.78 -9.38 11.13
C LEU A 166 14.65 -10.01 10.05
N ARG A 167 15.55 -9.24 9.41
CA ARG A 167 16.51 -9.81 8.45
C ARG A 167 17.43 -10.83 9.11
N GLY A 168 18.01 -10.50 10.27
CA GLY A 168 18.87 -11.42 11.02
C GLY A 168 18.14 -12.71 11.44
N LEU A 169 16.86 -12.61 11.83
CA LEU A 169 16.01 -13.76 12.15
C LEU A 169 15.81 -14.67 10.93
N ARG A 170 15.45 -14.10 9.78
CA ARG A 170 15.30 -14.86 8.54
C ARG A 170 16.60 -15.54 8.13
N GLU A 171 17.73 -14.87 8.27
CA GLU A 171 19.03 -15.45 7.91
C GLU A 171 19.45 -16.58 8.85
N ALA A 172 19.25 -16.41 10.16
CA ALA A 172 19.54 -17.45 11.15
C ALA A 172 18.69 -18.72 10.94
N TYR A 173 17.49 -18.58 10.39
CA TYR A 173 16.56 -19.67 10.07
C TYR A 173 16.27 -19.73 8.57
N LYS A 174 17.32 -19.67 7.75
CA LYS A 174 17.22 -19.68 6.29
C LYS A 174 16.32 -20.81 5.78
N TYR A 175 15.41 -20.48 4.86
CA TYR A 175 14.37 -21.36 4.30
C TYR A 175 13.29 -21.85 5.28
N ARG A 176 13.42 -21.53 6.57
CA ARG A 176 12.46 -21.93 7.61
C ARG A 176 11.62 -20.76 8.08
N ILE A 177 12.17 -19.55 8.16
CA ILE A 177 11.39 -18.33 8.37
C ILE A 177 11.23 -17.60 7.03
N SER A 178 10.00 -17.18 6.71
CA SER A 178 9.70 -16.33 5.57
C SER A 178 8.69 -15.24 5.91
N TYR A 179 8.79 -14.11 5.21
CA TYR A 179 7.91 -12.96 5.38
C TYR A 179 7.13 -12.72 4.09
N LEU A 180 5.81 -12.84 4.14
CA LEU A 180 4.91 -12.40 3.09
C LEU A 180 4.27 -11.10 3.56
N VAL A 181 4.76 -9.99 3.02
CA VAL A 181 4.45 -8.64 3.47
C VAL A 181 3.37 -8.03 2.59
N PHE A 182 2.24 -7.63 3.19
CA PHE A 182 1.12 -7.03 2.49
C PHE A 182 1.05 -5.53 2.75
N THR A 183 1.14 -4.77 1.67
CA THR A 183 1.08 -3.31 1.70
C THR A 183 0.11 -2.77 0.65
N ARG A 184 -0.22 -1.48 0.74
CA ARG A 184 -1.03 -0.75 -0.26
C ARG A 184 -0.18 -0.27 -1.41
N ASP A 185 1.09 0.01 -1.15
CA ASP A 185 2.07 0.41 -2.16
C ASP A 185 3.40 -0.36 -2.02
N MET A 186 4.29 -0.19 -3.00
CA MET A 186 5.63 -0.76 -2.90
C MET A 186 6.40 -0.13 -1.74
N LEU A 187 7.15 -0.95 -0.99
CA LEU A 187 7.92 -0.49 0.18
C LEU A 187 8.85 0.70 -0.11
N PRO A 188 9.58 0.75 -1.24
CA PRO A 188 10.43 1.91 -1.56
C PRO A 188 9.67 3.22 -1.78
N ASN A 189 8.36 3.17 -2.05
CA ASN A 189 7.53 4.37 -2.23
C ASN A 189 7.01 4.91 -0.88
N LEU A 190 7.04 4.10 0.18
CA LEU A 190 6.43 4.47 1.46
C LEU A 190 7.31 5.41 2.28
N ILE A 191 8.63 5.29 2.15
CA ILE A 191 9.61 6.06 2.92
C ILE A 191 10.97 6.06 2.23
N GLU A 192 11.75 7.12 2.43
CA GLU A 192 13.18 7.11 2.10
C GLU A 192 13.89 6.09 3.00
N MET A 193 14.39 5.01 2.38
CA MET A 193 14.90 3.86 3.13
C MET A 193 16.27 4.17 3.75
N ASP A 194 16.41 3.86 5.03
CA ASP A 194 17.72 3.67 5.65
C ASP A 194 18.30 2.29 5.31
N GLN A 195 19.57 2.06 5.65
CA GLN A 195 20.27 0.81 5.36
C GLN A 195 19.53 -0.44 5.88
N ALA A 196 18.93 -0.41 7.08
CA ALA A 196 18.26 -1.59 7.63
C ALA A 196 16.97 -1.91 6.88
N ARG A 197 16.24 -0.88 6.44
CA ARG A 197 15.06 -1.02 5.57
C ARG A 197 15.43 -1.51 4.18
N GLU A 198 16.49 -0.97 3.56
CA GLU A 198 17.02 -1.43 2.28
C GLU A 198 17.37 -2.92 2.34
N GLU A 199 18.16 -3.31 3.34
CA GLU A 199 18.55 -4.69 3.55
C GLU A 199 17.33 -5.60 3.79
N PHE A 200 16.32 -5.17 4.55
CA PHE A 200 15.09 -5.96 4.70
C PHE A 200 14.32 -6.08 3.38
N TYR A 201 14.21 -5.00 2.61
CA TYR A 201 13.54 -4.97 1.31
C TYR A 201 14.22 -5.90 0.29
N GLU A 202 15.55 -6.04 0.30
CA GLU A 202 16.26 -7.00 -0.56
C GLU A 202 15.75 -8.44 -0.43
N LEU A 203 15.27 -8.84 0.77
CA LEU A 203 14.68 -10.17 0.98
C LEU A 203 13.39 -10.39 0.18
N LEU A 204 12.72 -9.28 -0.19
CA LEU A 204 11.39 -9.25 -0.80
C LEU A 204 11.45 -8.86 -2.28
N ALA A 205 12.48 -8.11 -2.68
CA ALA A 205 12.58 -7.46 -3.98
C ALA A 205 12.55 -8.42 -5.18
N SER A 206 13.02 -9.65 -5.01
CA SER A 206 12.94 -10.69 -6.05
C SER A 206 11.52 -11.23 -6.26
N ASN A 207 10.65 -11.06 -5.25
CA ASN A 207 9.34 -11.70 -5.17
C ASN A 207 8.26 -10.66 -4.93
N ILE A 208 7.88 -9.97 -6.01
CA ILE A 208 6.82 -8.97 -6.00
C ILE A 208 5.59 -9.51 -6.71
N MET A 209 4.41 -9.28 -6.13
CA MET A 209 3.12 -9.58 -6.75
C MET A 209 2.09 -8.52 -6.35
N GLY A 210 1.31 -8.06 -7.32
CA GLY A 210 0.12 -7.28 -7.02
C GLY A 210 -1.11 -8.19 -6.86
N LEU A 211 -1.92 -7.92 -5.83
CA LEU A 211 -3.26 -8.49 -5.70
C LEU A 211 -4.21 -7.68 -6.57
N ARG A 212 -4.42 -8.20 -7.78
CA ARG A 212 -5.26 -7.57 -8.79
C ARG A 212 -6.75 -7.76 -8.47
N PRO A 213 -7.63 -6.93 -9.03
CA PRO A 213 -9.05 -7.24 -9.13
C PRO A 213 -9.27 -8.68 -9.62
N TYR A 214 -10.32 -9.33 -9.14
CA TYR A 214 -10.62 -10.72 -9.45
C TYR A 214 -10.75 -10.98 -10.96
N VAL A 215 -10.30 -12.16 -11.37
CA VAL A 215 -10.72 -12.73 -12.65
C VAL A 215 -12.23 -12.99 -12.66
N LYS A 216 -12.80 -13.16 -13.85
CA LYS A 216 -14.25 -13.32 -14.03
C LYS A 216 -14.88 -14.42 -13.18
N SER A 217 -14.24 -15.59 -13.07
CA SER A 217 -14.74 -16.73 -12.28
C SER A 217 -14.87 -16.41 -10.78
N ASP A 218 -13.89 -15.71 -10.23
CA ASP A 218 -13.88 -15.29 -8.82
C ASP A 218 -14.86 -14.14 -8.57
N ALA A 219 -14.94 -13.18 -9.48
CA ALA A 219 -15.90 -12.10 -9.43
C ALA A 219 -17.34 -12.62 -9.43
N ILE A 220 -17.66 -13.58 -10.30
CA ILE A 220 -18.97 -14.25 -10.33
C ILE A 220 -19.25 -14.95 -8.99
N SER A 221 -18.26 -15.66 -8.44
CA SER A 221 -18.42 -16.34 -7.14
C SER A 221 -18.66 -15.35 -5.99
N VAL A 222 -18.14 -14.13 -6.07
CA VAL A 222 -18.47 -13.05 -5.12
C VAL A 222 -19.92 -12.60 -5.27
N LEU A 223 -20.38 -12.34 -6.51
CA LEU A 223 -21.76 -11.94 -6.79
C LEU A 223 -22.76 -13.01 -6.33
N GLU A 224 -22.50 -14.29 -6.62
CA GLU A 224 -23.33 -15.43 -6.21
C GLU A 224 -23.50 -15.49 -4.68
N ARG A 225 -22.41 -15.32 -3.92
CA ARG A 225 -22.47 -15.33 -2.45
C ARG A 225 -23.25 -14.16 -1.89
N ILE A 226 -23.09 -12.95 -2.46
CA ILE A 226 -23.83 -11.76 -2.03
C ILE A 226 -25.32 -11.93 -2.34
N SER A 227 -25.65 -12.42 -3.54
CA SER A 227 -27.03 -12.69 -3.93
C SER A 227 -27.67 -13.76 -3.06
N GLY A 228 -26.97 -14.85 -2.75
CA GLY A 228 -27.46 -15.90 -1.85
C GLY A 228 -27.78 -15.38 -0.45
N ARG A 229 -26.90 -14.53 0.12
CA ARG A 229 -27.13 -13.91 1.45
C ARG A 229 -28.32 -12.95 1.47
N ASN A 230 -28.53 -12.21 0.39
CA ASN A 230 -29.62 -11.23 0.26
C ASN A 230 -30.88 -11.79 -0.41
N LYS A 231 -30.89 -13.08 -0.79
CA LYS A 231 -31.96 -13.76 -1.53
C LYS A 231 -32.35 -13.05 -2.83
N PHE A 232 -31.35 -12.51 -3.53
CA PHE A 232 -31.53 -11.86 -4.83
C PHE A 232 -31.52 -12.87 -5.97
N ASN A 233 -32.37 -12.65 -6.97
CA ASN A 233 -32.33 -13.41 -8.21
C ASN A 233 -31.23 -12.85 -9.12
N LEU A 234 -30.16 -13.64 -9.35
CA LEU A 234 -28.99 -13.22 -10.09
C LEU A 234 -28.91 -13.97 -11.43
N THR A 235 -29.39 -13.32 -12.50
CA THR A 235 -29.33 -13.87 -13.86
C THR A 235 -27.90 -13.89 -14.40
N ASP A 236 -27.61 -14.72 -15.40
CA ASP A 236 -26.30 -14.74 -16.08
C ASP A 236 -26.01 -13.39 -16.74
N GLY A 237 -27.01 -12.80 -17.43
CA GLY A 237 -26.85 -11.50 -18.07
C GLY A 237 -26.52 -10.36 -17.10
N LEU A 238 -27.09 -10.37 -15.89
CA LEU A 238 -26.75 -9.38 -14.85
C LEU A 238 -25.32 -9.60 -14.32
N ARG A 239 -24.89 -10.86 -14.15
CA ARG A 239 -23.52 -11.18 -13.73
C ARG A 239 -22.48 -10.67 -14.71
N ASP A 240 -22.67 -10.98 -15.98
CA ASP A 240 -21.77 -10.56 -17.05
C ASP A 240 -21.73 -9.04 -17.15
N ARG A 241 -22.90 -8.39 -17.12
CA ARG A 241 -22.97 -6.94 -17.24
C ARG A 241 -22.33 -6.21 -16.05
N LEU A 242 -22.51 -6.69 -14.83
CA LEU A 242 -21.83 -6.12 -13.66
C LEU A 242 -20.31 -6.29 -13.76
N PHE A 243 -19.83 -7.45 -14.22
CA PHE A 243 -18.39 -7.65 -14.41
C PHE A 243 -17.81 -6.74 -15.50
N GLU A 244 -18.51 -6.53 -16.61
CA GLU A 244 -18.08 -5.60 -17.66
C GLU A 244 -17.97 -4.16 -17.16
N LEU A 245 -18.97 -3.69 -16.39
CA LEU A 245 -19.02 -2.32 -15.90
C LEU A 245 -18.03 -2.05 -14.77
N VAL A 246 -17.85 -3.04 -13.89
CA VAL A 246 -17.13 -2.85 -12.61
C VAL A 246 -15.72 -3.46 -12.65
N GLY A 247 -15.49 -4.46 -13.49
CA GLY A 247 -14.32 -5.32 -13.44
C GLY A 247 -14.35 -6.25 -12.23
N GLY A 248 -13.16 -6.69 -11.80
CA GLY A 248 -12.98 -7.68 -10.74
C GLY A 248 -12.96 -7.15 -9.31
N HIS A 249 -13.21 -5.87 -9.07
CA HIS A 249 -12.93 -5.27 -7.76
C HIS A 249 -14.03 -5.66 -6.75
N ALA A 250 -13.67 -6.38 -5.68
CA ALA A 250 -14.62 -7.00 -4.76
C ALA A 250 -15.60 -6.01 -4.09
N GLY A 251 -15.07 -4.89 -3.58
CA GLY A 251 -15.86 -3.84 -2.92
C GLY A 251 -16.91 -3.23 -3.87
N LEU A 252 -16.45 -2.73 -5.01
CA LEU A 252 -17.30 -2.23 -6.10
C LEU A 252 -18.32 -3.27 -6.60
N LEU A 253 -17.93 -4.53 -6.87
CA LEU A 253 -18.88 -5.58 -7.30
C LEU A 253 -20.03 -5.75 -6.31
N ARG A 254 -19.71 -5.73 -5.00
CA ARG A 254 -20.71 -5.79 -3.94
C ARG A 254 -21.60 -4.55 -3.95
N ALA A 255 -21.02 -3.35 -3.97
CA ALA A 255 -21.78 -2.11 -3.96
C ALA A 255 -22.69 -1.97 -5.18
N SER A 256 -22.19 -2.27 -6.38
CA SER A 256 -22.94 -2.18 -7.63
C SER A 256 -24.07 -3.21 -7.71
N LEU A 257 -23.89 -4.44 -7.21
CA LEU A 257 -24.99 -5.41 -7.13
C LEU A 257 -26.07 -4.95 -6.15
N LEU A 258 -25.69 -4.49 -4.96
CA LEU A 258 -26.65 -3.96 -3.98
C LEU A 258 -27.40 -2.75 -4.55
N ALA A 259 -26.69 -1.82 -5.19
CA ALA A 259 -27.26 -0.67 -5.87
C ALA A 259 -28.26 -1.08 -6.97
N ALA A 260 -27.86 -2.01 -7.84
CA ALA A 260 -28.70 -2.48 -8.93
C ALA A 260 -30.03 -3.07 -8.43
N MET A 261 -29.98 -3.87 -7.36
CA MET A 261 -31.16 -4.53 -6.80
C MET A 261 -32.04 -3.57 -5.99
N GLN A 262 -31.44 -2.75 -5.12
CA GLN A 262 -32.18 -1.88 -4.19
C GLN A 262 -32.77 -0.65 -4.90
N HIS A 263 -32.08 -0.12 -5.90
CA HIS A 263 -32.52 1.05 -6.67
C HIS A 263 -33.19 0.68 -8.00
N LYS A 264 -33.49 -0.61 -8.22
CA LYS A 264 -34.17 -1.13 -9.43
C LYS A 264 -33.49 -0.67 -10.73
N LEU A 265 -32.16 -0.74 -10.77
CA LEU A 265 -31.37 -0.32 -11.94
C LEU A 265 -31.07 -1.47 -12.92
N VAL A 266 -31.43 -2.72 -12.58
CA VAL A 266 -31.10 -3.93 -13.37
C VAL A 266 -31.37 -3.74 -14.87
N ASP A 267 -32.58 -3.30 -15.24
CA ASP A 267 -32.96 -3.13 -16.65
C ASP A 267 -32.24 -1.97 -17.35
N LYS A 268 -31.67 -1.03 -16.58
CA LYS A 268 -30.95 0.14 -17.09
C LYS A 268 -29.45 -0.12 -17.26
N LEU A 269 -28.91 -1.21 -16.71
CA LEU A 269 -27.47 -1.48 -16.78
C LEU A 269 -26.95 -1.75 -18.20
N HIS A 270 -27.83 -2.08 -19.13
CA HIS A 270 -27.48 -2.26 -20.54
C HIS A 270 -27.24 -0.93 -21.30
N GLN A 271 -27.62 0.21 -20.72
CA GLN A 271 -27.46 1.53 -21.33
C GLN A 271 -26.01 2.01 -21.23
N ASP A 272 -25.60 2.89 -22.14
CA ASP A 272 -24.22 3.45 -22.16
C ASP A 272 -23.91 4.31 -20.92
N ASN A 273 -24.95 4.93 -20.33
CA ASN A 273 -24.83 5.71 -19.10
C ASN A 273 -24.88 4.87 -17.81
N ALA A 274 -24.89 3.53 -17.90
CA ALA A 274 -24.93 2.65 -16.74
C ALA A 274 -23.84 2.92 -15.68
N PRO A 275 -22.58 3.23 -16.03
CA PRO A 275 -21.57 3.66 -15.06
C PRO A 275 -22.04 4.85 -14.20
N LYS A 276 -22.60 5.88 -14.85
CA LYS A 276 -23.10 7.08 -14.18
C LYS A 276 -24.28 6.77 -13.27
N LEU A 277 -25.25 5.99 -13.76
CA LEU A 277 -26.41 5.57 -12.95
C LEU A 277 -26.01 4.80 -11.68
N LEU A 278 -24.95 3.99 -11.75
CA LEU A 278 -24.41 3.30 -10.58
C LEU A 278 -23.67 4.26 -9.65
N LEU A 279 -22.90 5.22 -10.18
CA LEU A 279 -22.19 6.23 -9.39
C LEU A 279 -23.13 7.18 -8.65
N ASP A 280 -24.31 7.47 -9.19
CA ASP A 280 -25.34 8.28 -8.51
C ASP A 280 -25.85 7.62 -7.20
N VAL A 281 -25.53 6.34 -6.96
CA VAL A 281 -25.85 5.65 -5.71
C VAL A 281 -24.70 5.84 -4.69
N PRO A 282 -24.94 6.47 -3.52
CA PRO A 282 -23.89 6.83 -2.56
C PRO A 282 -23.00 5.66 -2.11
N GLY A 283 -23.57 4.45 -2.01
CA GLY A 283 -22.83 3.26 -1.62
C GLY A 283 -21.77 2.82 -2.66
N VAL A 284 -21.99 3.12 -3.94
CA VAL A 284 -21.05 2.82 -5.03
C VAL A 284 -19.97 3.90 -5.08
N GLU A 285 -20.38 5.16 -5.07
CA GLU A 285 -19.46 6.31 -5.02
C GLU A 285 -18.48 6.19 -3.85
N MET A 286 -18.96 5.90 -2.65
CA MET A 286 -18.10 5.72 -1.47
C MET A 286 -17.06 4.60 -1.65
N GLU A 287 -17.37 3.51 -2.37
CA GLU A 287 -16.38 2.47 -2.65
C GLU A 287 -15.36 2.91 -3.71
N CYS A 288 -15.76 3.72 -4.70
CA CYS A 288 -14.82 4.37 -5.61
C CYS A 288 -13.92 5.36 -4.87
N GLU A 289 -14.46 6.21 -3.98
CA GLU A 289 -13.68 7.13 -3.16
C GLU A 289 -12.67 6.41 -2.27
N LYS A 290 -13.06 5.28 -1.64
CA LYS A 290 -12.13 4.47 -0.84
C LYS A 290 -10.98 3.93 -1.67
N LEU A 291 -11.25 3.48 -2.90
CA LEU A 291 -10.20 3.04 -3.81
C LEU A 291 -9.31 4.22 -4.18
N TRP A 292 -9.90 5.34 -4.60
CA TRP A 292 -9.20 6.56 -4.99
C TRP A 292 -8.27 7.11 -3.91
N ARG A 293 -8.77 7.27 -2.68
CA ARG A 293 -8.00 7.75 -1.52
C ARG A 293 -6.89 6.78 -1.09
N SER A 294 -6.90 5.53 -1.57
CA SER A 294 -5.83 4.57 -1.28
C SER A 294 -4.65 4.64 -2.26
N LEU A 295 -4.78 5.40 -3.34
CA LEU A 295 -3.74 5.57 -4.36
C LEU A 295 -2.80 6.71 -4.00
N SER A 296 -1.55 6.63 -4.45
CA SER A 296 -0.64 7.76 -4.34
C SER A 296 -1.08 8.90 -5.26
N LEU A 297 -0.62 10.11 -5.01
CA LEU A 297 -0.95 11.25 -5.87
C LEU A 297 -0.46 11.04 -7.32
N HIS A 298 0.69 10.39 -7.49
CA HIS A 298 1.24 10.07 -8.81
C HIS A 298 0.30 9.13 -9.59
N GLU A 299 -0.23 8.12 -8.90
CA GLU A 299 -1.19 7.16 -9.44
C GLU A 299 -2.53 7.82 -9.79
N GLN A 300 -3.06 8.64 -8.87
CA GLN A 300 -4.27 9.42 -9.08
C GLN A 300 -4.17 10.27 -10.35
N ARG A 301 -3.07 11.02 -10.49
CA ARG A 301 -2.83 11.88 -11.65
C ARG A 301 -2.74 11.11 -12.96
N THR A 302 -2.02 10.00 -12.96
CA THR A 302 -1.87 9.15 -14.15
C THR A 302 -3.23 8.61 -14.60
N LEU A 303 -4.05 8.15 -13.66
CA LEU A 303 -5.41 7.71 -13.96
C LEU A 303 -6.31 8.84 -14.46
N MET A 304 -6.20 10.05 -13.90
CA MET A 304 -6.97 11.22 -14.36
C MET A 304 -6.59 11.66 -15.76
N ALA A 305 -5.29 11.81 -16.03
CA ALA A 305 -4.79 12.14 -17.37
C ALA A 305 -5.35 11.16 -18.41
N LYS A 306 -5.38 9.87 -18.07
CA LYS A 306 -5.98 8.85 -18.91
C LYS A 306 -7.50 8.98 -19.06
N ALA A 307 -8.24 9.17 -17.96
CA ALA A 307 -9.70 9.24 -17.97
C ALA A 307 -10.24 10.50 -18.69
N GLN A 308 -9.50 11.60 -18.63
CA GLN A 308 -9.84 12.89 -19.25
C GLN A 308 -9.22 13.06 -20.64
N ALA A 309 -8.58 12.03 -21.18
CA ALA A 309 -7.91 12.02 -22.48
C ALA A 309 -6.88 13.17 -22.63
N PHE A 310 -6.14 13.45 -21.56
CA PHE A 310 -5.07 14.45 -21.58
C PHE A 310 -3.85 13.90 -22.32
N ASP A 311 -3.40 14.63 -23.34
CA ASP A 311 -2.25 14.24 -24.16
C ASP A 311 -0.94 14.63 -23.47
N SER A 312 -0.51 13.81 -22.50
CA SER A 312 0.78 13.94 -21.84
C SER A 312 1.53 12.61 -21.78
N ALA A 313 2.86 12.70 -21.78
CA ALA A 313 3.71 11.55 -21.50
C ALA A 313 3.46 11.09 -20.06
N MET A 314 2.85 9.91 -19.90
CA MET A 314 2.69 9.27 -18.60
C MET A 314 4.02 8.70 -18.12
N ASP A 315 4.32 8.84 -16.83
CA ASP A 315 5.50 8.21 -16.23
C ASP A 315 5.37 6.68 -16.29
N ALA A 316 6.27 6.05 -17.06
CA ALA A 316 6.28 4.60 -17.26
C ALA A 316 6.40 3.81 -15.95
N ASN A 317 7.08 4.34 -14.93
CA ASN A 317 7.19 3.69 -13.63
C ASN A 317 5.85 3.67 -12.89
N VAL A 318 5.10 4.78 -12.94
CA VAL A 318 3.79 4.89 -12.31
C VAL A 318 2.77 4.00 -13.03
N VAL A 319 2.80 3.99 -14.37
CA VAL A 319 1.97 3.06 -15.17
C VAL A 319 2.27 1.61 -14.78
N ARG A 320 3.55 1.23 -14.65
CA ARG A 320 3.94 -0.11 -14.21
C ARG A 320 3.43 -0.44 -12.80
N GLN A 321 3.44 0.51 -11.86
CA GLN A 321 2.87 0.31 -10.53
C GLN A 321 1.35 0.09 -10.58
N LEU A 322 0.63 0.88 -11.36
CA LEU A 322 -0.81 0.72 -11.60
C LEU A 322 -1.13 -0.63 -12.26
N GLN A 323 -0.30 -1.11 -13.19
CA GLN A 323 -0.43 -2.43 -13.81
C GLN A 323 -0.13 -3.59 -12.83
N ILE A 324 0.81 -3.41 -11.91
CA ILE A 324 1.05 -4.37 -10.82
C ILE A 324 -0.20 -4.47 -9.96
N LYS A 325 -0.77 -3.33 -9.54
CA LYS A 325 -2.03 -3.25 -8.79
C LYS A 325 -3.26 -3.72 -9.58
N GLY A 326 -3.14 -3.85 -10.91
CA GLY A 326 -4.23 -4.24 -11.80
C GLY A 326 -5.29 -3.15 -12.00
N LEU A 327 -4.90 -1.88 -11.80
CA LEU A 327 -5.75 -0.70 -12.01
C LEU A 327 -5.66 -0.15 -13.43
N MET A 328 -4.55 -0.42 -14.11
CA MET A 328 -4.42 -0.24 -15.55
C MET A 328 -4.17 -1.61 -16.20
N VAL A 329 -4.84 -1.85 -17.31
CA VAL A 329 -4.77 -3.06 -18.11
C VAL A 329 -4.36 -2.71 -19.53
N ASP A 330 -3.86 -3.69 -20.27
CA ASP A 330 -3.30 -3.54 -21.63
C ASP A 330 -2.00 -2.71 -21.66
N ASP A 331 -0.92 -3.32 -22.14
CA ASP A 331 0.41 -2.72 -22.20
C ASP A 331 0.51 -1.63 -23.28
N GLU A 332 -0.33 -1.68 -24.32
CA GLU A 332 -0.31 -0.72 -25.43
C GLU A 332 -1.23 0.48 -25.14
N THR A 333 -2.43 0.20 -24.64
CA THR A 333 -3.46 1.25 -24.50
C THR A 333 -3.61 1.76 -23.08
N ALA A 334 -3.11 1.06 -22.06
CA ALA A 334 -3.11 1.46 -20.66
C ALA A 334 -4.51 1.95 -20.22
N VAL A 335 -5.51 1.07 -20.32
CA VAL A 335 -6.91 1.36 -20.01
C VAL A 335 -7.16 1.15 -18.52
N ILE A 336 -7.97 2.00 -17.90
CA ILE A 336 -8.40 1.81 -16.51
C ILE A 336 -9.25 0.55 -16.43
N PHE A 337 -8.95 -0.34 -15.48
CA PHE A 337 -9.52 -1.70 -15.39
C PHE A 337 -11.06 -1.79 -15.33
N SER A 338 -11.74 -0.68 -15.00
CA SER A 338 -13.16 -0.62 -14.69
C SER A 338 -13.78 0.62 -15.35
N PRO A 339 -14.75 0.46 -16.28
CA PRO A 339 -15.49 1.59 -16.84
C PRO A 339 -16.20 2.45 -15.79
N LEU A 340 -16.74 1.82 -14.74
CA LEU A 340 -17.32 2.51 -13.58
C LEU A 340 -16.29 3.38 -12.87
N PHE A 341 -15.12 2.81 -12.56
CA PHE A 341 -14.07 3.58 -11.90
C PHE A 341 -13.49 4.67 -12.82
N ALA A 342 -13.36 4.42 -14.12
CA ALA A 342 -12.93 5.43 -15.09
C ALA A 342 -13.88 6.64 -15.12
N ASN A 343 -15.20 6.41 -15.07
CA ASN A 343 -16.19 7.49 -14.97
C ASN A 343 -16.04 8.27 -13.66
N PHE A 344 -15.82 7.58 -12.53
CA PHE A 344 -15.55 8.24 -11.24
C PHE A 344 -14.27 9.08 -11.28
N VAL A 345 -13.19 8.56 -11.87
CA VAL A 345 -11.91 9.27 -12.00
C VAL A 345 -12.08 10.51 -12.87
N ALA A 346 -12.87 10.44 -13.94
CA ALA A 346 -13.14 11.57 -14.82
C ALA A 346 -13.87 12.73 -14.11
N THR A 347 -14.63 12.46 -13.04
CA THR A 347 -15.30 13.50 -12.23
C THR A 347 -14.43 14.08 -11.14
N GLN A 348 -13.22 13.56 -10.89
CA GLN A 348 -12.36 14.08 -9.84
C GLN A 348 -11.79 15.44 -10.24
N GLU A 349 -11.76 16.36 -9.27
CA GLU A 349 -11.10 17.64 -9.44
C GLU A 349 -9.61 17.42 -9.67
N ALA A 350 -9.17 17.97 -10.77
CA ALA A 350 -7.82 18.03 -11.24
C ALA A 350 -6.89 18.75 -10.24
N LEU A 351 -6.13 17.99 -9.45
CA LEU A 351 -4.93 18.54 -8.77
C LEU A 351 -3.82 18.96 -9.78
N TRP A 352 -4.14 19.01 -11.08
CA TRP A 352 -3.33 19.54 -12.18
C TRP A 352 -3.75 20.95 -12.63
N GLU A 353 -4.82 21.53 -12.09
CA GLU A 353 -5.25 22.88 -12.46
C GLU A 353 -4.25 23.97 -12.06
N ARG A 354 -3.34 23.68 -11.12
CA ARG A 354 -2.27 24.61 -10.74
C ARG A 354 -0.98 24.30 -11.52
N PRO A 355 -0.48 25.25 -12.35
CA PRO A 355 0.79 25.18 -13.04
C PRO A 355 2.00 24.81 -12.19
N LEU A 356 1.97 25.11 -10.89
CA LEU A 356 2.94 24.62 -9.91
C LEU A 356 2.20 23.98 -8.74
N PHE A 357 2.60 22.76 -8.36
CA PHE A 357 1.97 22.04 -7.26
C PHE A 357 3.01 21.30 -6.41
N PHE A 358 2.75 21.23 -5.10
CA PHE A 358 3.56 20.49 -4.15
C PHE A 358 2.80 19.33 -3.48
N ASP A 359 3.33 18.12 -3.63
CA ASP A 359 2.82 16.92 -2.97
C ASP A 359 3.48 16.75 -1.59
N HIS A 360 2.80 17.15 -0.52
CA HIS A 360 3.35 17.10 0.84
C HIS A 360 3.76 15.68 1.28
N PRO A 361 2.93 14.62 1.09
CA PRO A 361 3.31 13.24 1.40
C PRO A 361 4.59 12.75 0.71
N SER A 362 4.71 12.96 -0.61
CA SER A 362 5.84 12.43 -1.39
C SER A 362 7.02 13.41 -1.49
N ARG A 363 6.88 14.64 -1.01
CA ARG A 363 7.84 15.75 -1.14
C ARG A 363 8.22 16.06 -2.58
N GLN A 364 7.30 15.84 -3.52
CA GLN A 364 7.51 16.03 -4.95
C GLN A 364 6.89 17.35 -5.44
N VAL A 365 7.67 18.16 -6.16
CA VAL A 365 7.18 19.36 -6.87
C VAL A 365 6.81 18.97 -8.30
N TRP A 366 5.69 19.51 -8.76
CA TRP A 366 5.15 19.31 -10.10
C TRP A 366 5.02 20.65 -10.81
N VAL A 367 5.51 20.70 -12.03
CA VAL A 367 5.55 21.88 -12.89
C VAL A 367 4.84 21.54 -14.19
N LEU A 368 3.73 22.24 -14.47
CA LEU A 368 2.94 22.05 -15.67
C LEU A 368 2.61 20.57 -15.91
N GLY A 369 2.20 19.87 -14.85
CA GLY A 369 1.87 18.44 -14.88
C GLY A 369 3.04 17.46 -14.93
N ASN A 370 4.31 17.92 -14.93
CA ASN A 370 5.50 17.07 -14.94
C ASN A 370 6.24 17.12 -13.60
N PRO A 371 6.85 16.02 -13.12
CA PRO A 371 7.64 16.04 -11.89
C PRO A 371 8.93 16.84 -12.11
N ALA A 372 9.18 17.82 -11.25
CA ALA A 372 10.44 18.55 -11.22
C ALA A 372 11.59 17.64 -10.74
N PRO A 373 12.86 17.92 -11.11
CA PRO A 373 14.00 17.24 -10.54
C PRO A 373 13.98 17.29 -9.00
N ARG A 374 14.33 16.17 -8.35
CA ARG A 374 14.31 16.05 -6.87
C ARG A 374 15.03 17.23 -6.22
N LEU A 375 14.33 17.89 -5.30
CA LEU A 375 14.90 18.99 -4.53
C LEU A 375 15.88 18.43 -3.50
N THR A 376 17.02 19.10 -3.33
CA THR A 376 17.93 18.84 -2.21
C THR A 376 17.25 19.26 -0.91
N GLN A 377 17.76 18.80 0.24
CA GLN A 377 17.20 19.17 1.54
C GLN A 377 17.11 20.70 1.74
N LEU A 378 18.08 21.45 1.22
CA LEU A 378 18.09 22.92 1.27
C LEU A 378 16.99 23.51 0.39
N GLU A 379 16.96 23.14 -0.89
CA GLU A 379 15.96 23.64 -1.86
C GLU A 379 14.54 23.29 -1.43
N TYR A 380 14.35 22.09 -0.87
CA TYR A 380 13.08 21.63 -0.33
C TYR A 380 12.57 22.54 0.80
N ARG A 381 13.41 22.88 1.78
CA ARG A 381 12.99 23.76 2.89
C ARG A 381 12.65 25.16 2.40
N LEU A 382 13.44 25.71 1.48
CA LEU A 382 13.16 27.01 0.87
C LEU A 382 11.84 26.99 0.11
N PHE A 383 11.64 25.97 -0.74
CA PHE A 383 10.42 25.80 -1.51
C PHE A 383 9.19 25.59 -0.62
N GLN A 384 9.31 24.79 0.45
CA GLN A 384 8.22 24.55 1.39
C GLN A 384 7.78 25.86 2.07
N GLN A 385 8.72 26.66 2.56
CA GLN A 385 8.41 27.97 3.16
C GLN A 385 7.68 28.90 2.17
N LEU A 386 8.17 28.94 0.93
CA LEU A 386 7.57 29.73 -0.16
C LEU A 386 6.18 29.23 -0.55
N TYR A 387 5.95 27.92 -0.49
CA TYR A 387 4.69 27.29 -0.88
C TYR A 387 3.63 27.40 0.22
N GLU A 388 4.03 27.36 1.50
CA GLU A 388 3.12 27.61 2.63
C GLU A 388 2.63 29.06 2.69
N GLN A 389 3.39 29.99 2.12
CA GLN A 389 3.07 31.43 1.99
C GLN A 389 2.85 31.82 0.52
N GLU A 390 2.16 30.95 -0.23
CA GLU A 390 1.80 31.18 -1.63
C GLU A 390 1.15 32.57 -1.81
N GLY A 391 1.65 33.33 -2.80
CA GLY A 391 1.13 34.67 -3.12
C GLY A 391 1.58 35.78 -2.16
N GLU A 392 2.31 35.45 -1.10
CA GLU A 392 2.87 36.40 -0.14
C GLU A 392 4.39 36.55 -0.31
N VAL A 393 4.92 37.69 0.13
CA VAL A 393 6.37 37.96 0.09
C VAL A 393 7.01 37.33 1.32
N VAL A 394 7.86 36.33 1.11
CA VAL A 394 8.66 35.73 2.18
C VAL A 394 9.97 36.50 2.29
N GLU A 395 10.24 37.05 3.48
CA GLU A 395 11.43 37.84 3.74
C GLU A 395 12.71 37.00 3.65
N LYS A 396 13.83 37.65 3.32
CA LYS A 396 15.12 36.96 3.19
C LYS A 396 15.55 36.25 4.48
N ASP A 397 15.32 36.89 5.62
CA ASP A 397 15.72 36.35 6.94
C ASP A 397 14.92 35.09 7.30
N ASP A 398 13.63 35.04 6.94
CA ASP A 398 12.78 33.86 7.12
C ASP A 398 13.22 32.70 6.21
N LEU A 399 13.53 33.00 4.94
CA LEU A 399 14.06 32.00 4.00
C LEU A 399 15.42 31.46 4.45
N ILE A 400 16.29 32.33 4.96
CA ILE A 400 17.58 31.94 5.54
C ILE A 400 17.37 31.02 6.74
N SER A 401 16.45 31.37 7.64
CA SER A 401 16.11 30.58 8.83
C SER A 401 15.55 29.20 8.48
N ALA A 402 14.68 29.13 7.46
CA ALA A 402 14.12 27.88 6.97
C ALA A 402 15.16 27.00 6.27
N GLY A 403 15.99 27.57 5.39
CA GLY A 403 17.02 26.82 4.64
C GLY A 403 18.14 26.29 5.53
N TRP A 404 18.64 27.11 6.46
CA TRP A 404 19.84 26.86 7.26
C TRP A 404 19.59 26.92 8.79
N PRO A 405 18.72 26.07 9.36
CA PRO A 405 18.33 26.12 10.77
C PRO A 405 19.48 25.83 11.76
N LYS A 406 20.66 25.42 11.29
CA LYS A 406 21.84 25.10 12.10
C LYS A 406 23.05 26.01 11.85
N ALA A 407 22.90 27.07 11.04
CA ALA A 407 24.02 27.97 10.74
C ALA A 407 24.21 29.01 11.87
N GLN A 408 25.26 28.84 12.69
CA GLN A 408 25.53 29.73 13.83
C GLN A 408 26.28 31.03 13.47
N GLY A 409 26.67 31.21 12.20
CA GLY A 409 27.52 32.32 11.74
C GLY A 409 26.86 33.36 10.83
N GLY A 410 25.52 33.30 10.67
CA GLY A 410 24.81 34.05 9.63
C GLY A 410 25.04 33.45 8.24
N VAL A 411 24.00 33.44 7.41
CA VAL A 411 24.09 33.02 6.00
C VAL A 411 24.12 34.28 5.15
N SER A 412 25.02 34.36 4.17
CA SER A 412 25.11 35.54 3.32
C SER A 412 23.98 35.60 2.29
N ASP A 413 23.59 36.81 1.90
CA ASP A 413 22.59 37.04 0.85
C ASP A 413 22.96 36.34 -0.46
N GLU A 414 24.25 36.26 -0.80
CA GLU A 414 24.73 35.56 -2.00
C GLU A 414 24.43 34.05 -1.95
N ALA A 415 24.48 33.44 -0.76
CA ALA A 415 24.18 32.03 -0.60
C ALA A 415 22.67 31.76 -0.81
N LEU A 416 21.80 32.65 -0.32
CA LEU A 416 20.36 32.59 -0.60
C LEU A 416 20.09 32.77 -2.10
N ILE A 417 20.70 33.76 -2.74
CA ILE A 417 20.56 34.00 -4.19
C ILE A 417 20.99 32.77 -4.99
N ALA A 418 22.11 32.15 -4.64
CA ALA A 418 22.59 30.95 -5.30
C ALA A 418 21.64 29.75 -5.12
N ALA A 419 21.03 29.60 -3.94
CA ALA A 419 20.04 28.56 -3.66
C ALA A 419 18.75 28.78 -4.46
N ILE A 420 18.22 30.01 -4.49
CA ILE A 420 17.05 30.37 -5.30
C ILE A 420 17.30 30.15 -6.79
N ALA A 421 18.49 30.50 -7.29
CA ALA A 421 18.85 30.26 -8.68
C ALA A 421 18.86 28.76 -9.05
N ARG A 422 19.27 27.88 -8.13
CA ARG A 422 19.20 26.42 -8.34
C ARG A 422 17.77 25.90 -8.26
N LEU A 423 16.97 26.42 -7.33
CA LEU A 423 15.56 26.09 -7.21
C LEU A 423 14.80 26.44 -8.50
N ARG A 424 15.01 27.66 -9.04
CA ARG A 424 14.44 28.09 -10.33
C ARG A 424 14.77 27.14 -11.48
N LYS A 425 16.01 26.64 -11.57
CA LYS A 425 16.39 25.66 -12.61
C LYS A 425 15.57 24.37 -12.56
N LYS A 426 14.94 24.06 -11.42
CA LYS A 426 14.14 22.84 -11.23
C LYS A 426 12.64 23.11 -11.36
N ILE A 427 12.17 24.27 -10.91
CA ILE A 427 10.73 24.56 -10.84
C ILE A 427 10.23 25.47 -11.96
N GLU A 428 11.11 26.18 -12.66
CA GLU A 428 10.74 27.08 -13.76
C GLU A 428 10.89 26.38 -15.12
N PRO A 429 9.94 26.56 -16.06
CA PRO A 429 10.12 26.14 -17.45
C PRO A 429 11.33 26.82 -18.10
N ASP A 430 11.54 28.10 -17.82
CA ASP A 430 12.75 28.85 -18.15
C ASP A 430 13.24 29.63 -16.93
N SER A 431 14.32 29.15 -16.31
CA SER A 431 14.95 29.81 -15.15
C SER A 431 15.41 31.26 -15.38
N LYS A 432 15.57 31.71 -16.64
CA LYS A 432 15.92 33.11 -16.97
C LYS A 432 14.70 34.03 -17.00
N ASN A 433 13.51 33.47 -17.24
CA ASN A 433 12.23 34.16 -17.30
C ASN A 433 11.28 33.48 -16.31
N PRO A 434 11.47 33.69 -14.99
CA PRO A 434 10.73 32.96 -13.96
C PRO A 434 9.25 33.32 -14.01
N ARG A 435 8.41 32.28 -14.07
CA ARG A 435 6.94 32.35 -14.07
C ARG A 435 6.35 32.15 -12.68
N PHE A 436 7.06 31.46 -11.79
CA PHE A 436 6.50 31.08 -10.49
C PHE A 436 7.20 31.76 -9.32
N LEU A 437 8.53 31.79 -9.32
CA LEU A 437 9.32 32.31 -8.21
C LEU A 437 9.86 33.68 -8.58
N HIS A 438 9.27 34.73 -8.03
CA HIS A 438 9.58 36.13 -8.34
C HIS A 438 10.47 36.78 -7.28
N ASN A 439 11.33 37.70 -7.73
CA ASN A 439 12.11 38.55 -6.83
C ASN A 439 11.27 39.79 -6.46
N VAL A 440 11.15 40.07 -5.16
CA VAL A 440 10.56 41.33 -4.67
C VAL A 440 11.67 42.22 -4.14
N HIS A 441 11.92 43.32 -4.84
CA HIS A 441 13.09 44.16 -4.61
C HIS A 441 13.17 44.66 -3.16
N ASN A 442 14.34 44.48 -2.52
CA ASN A 442 14.64 44.84 -1.13
C ASN A 442 13.74 44.21 -0.04
N GLN A 443 13.00 43.15 -0.36
CA GLN A 443 12.14 42.45 0.62
C GLN A 443 12.47 40.95 0.67
N GLY A 444 12.38 40.26 -0.47
CA GLY A 444 12.52 38.80 -0.48
C GLY A 444 12.04 38.16 -1.78
N TYR A 445 11.34 37.04 -1.66
CA TYR A 445 10.87 36.24 -2.78
C TYR A 445 9.41 35.87 -2.59
N MET A 446 8.68 35.75 -3.71
CA MET A 446 7.27 35.40 -3.72
C MET A 446 7.05 34.24 -4.69
N LEU A 447 6.25 33.26 -4.29
CA LEU A 447 5.86 32.14 -5.13
C LEU A 447 4.41 32.33 -5.59
N GLN A 448 4.19 32.38 -6.90
CA GLN A 448 2.88 32.36 -7.54
C GLN A 448 2.72 31.05 -8.29
N ILE A 449 1.69 30.28 -7.99
CA ILE A 449 1.55 28.92 -8.53
C ILE A 449 0.58 28.80 -9.71
N ASP A 450 -0.27 29.81 -9.91
CA ASP A 450 -1.13 29.96 -11.08
C ASP A 450 -0.38 30.55 -12.29
N GLY A 451 0.79 31.14 -12.02
CA GLY A 451 1.72 31.63 -13.04
C GLY A 451 1.13 32.70 -13.96
N GLU A 452 0.28 33.59 -13.44
CA GLU A 452 -0.12 34.81 -14.13
C GLU A 452 0.98 35.88 -14.05
N ASN A 453 1.19 36.57 -15.17
CA ASN A 453 1.82 37.90 -15.19
C ASN A 453 0.74 38.96 -15.09
#